data_AF-A0A3T0CQ77-F1
#
_entry.id   AF-A0A3T0CQ77-F1
#
_cell.length_a   1.000
_cell.length_b   1.000
_cell.length_c   1.000
_cell.angle_alpha   90.00
_cell.angle_beta   90.00
_cell.angle_gamma   90.00
#
_symmetry.space_group_name_H-M   'P 1'
#
loop_
_entity.id
_entity.type
_entity.pdbx_description
1 polymer ?
#
loop_
_entity_poly.entity_id
_entity_poly.type
_entity_poly.pdbx_seq_one_letter_code
_entity_poly.pdbx_strand_id
1 'polypeptide(L)'
;MIRLLLIILVALLIGTGLSMGLEYDLGYIRISLGHYLIETNFWVGLALLVAVVVLSILTINLIRRFRHGTGLMAGWLARSNQRRARRRTTQGLLALAEGNWPRARKLLTSSANHADTPLINYLAAAQAAFESGDHDSVDELLRAAFESTPGSDMAVGITQAQLQLAGNRLEQALATLIRLRKQAPNHPFVLKLLKNTYLRLEDWRELSKLLPEMRKRNLLAPDEVETLERTVWQNLLQQAAEDCRRQTGTDSASLEPLTRLWDELPGVLRRDEHTIREYARLLAALGDEAQSETLLRKVLRNHWSDELINLYGRIKGHKPDEQLLVAEQWLKDRPNNAELLLALGRLSLRNELWGKAREYFETSLHLRRSRETLAELSRLNAHMGEEDTSVKLLMQGLLKDSELPDLPMPKA
;
A
#
# COMPACT_ATOMS: atom_id res chain seq x y z
N MET A 1 -16.31 67.39 -10.69
CA MET A 1 -16.77 68.73 -11.10
C MET A 1 -17.81 69.31 -10.14
N ILE A 2 -18.90 68.61 -9.82
CA ILE A 2 -19.97 69.11 -8.92
C ILE A 2 -19.48 69.50 -7.52
N ARG A 3 -18.54 68.73 -6.94
CA ARG A 3 -17.95 69.03 -5.62
C ARG A 3 -17.12 70.32 -5.61
N LEU A 4 -16.46 70.65 -6.72
CA LEU A 4 -15.66 71.88 -6.85
C LEU A 4 -16.59 73.11 -6.95
N LEU A 5 -17.66 73.00 -7.74
CA LEU A 5 -18.68 74.02 -7.91
C LEU A 5 -19.41 74.35 -6.60
N LEU A 6 -19.75 73.33 -5.80
CA LEU A 6 -20.35 73.50 -4.47
C LEU A 6 -19.42 74.21 -3.48
N ILE A 7 -18.12 73.88 -3.50
CA ILE A 7 -17.14 74.55 -2.63
C ILE A 7 -17.01 76.03 -3.01
N ILE A 8 -17.00 76.35 -4.31
CA ILE A 8 -16.92 77.75 -4.79
C ILE A 8 -18.21 78.52 -4.43
N LEU A 9 -19.39 77.92 -4.58
CA LEU A 9 -20.67 78.55 -4.22
C LEU A 9 -20.75 78.84 -2.71
N VAL A 10 -20.34 77.89 -1.88
CA VAL A 10 -20.31 78.06 -0.42
C VAL A 10 -19.24 79.08 -0.01
N ALA A 11 -18.07 79.09 -0.64
CA ALA A 11 -17.04 80.10 -0.39
C ALA A 11 -17.51 81.52 -0.78
N LEU A 12 -18.28 81.65 -1.87
CA LEU A 12 -18.85 82.92 -2.30
C LEU A 12 -19.91 83.42 -1.30
N LEU A 13 -20.81 82.53 -0.86
CA LEU A 13 -21.82 82.82 0.18
C LEU A 13 -21.20 83.23 1.51
N ILE A 14 -20.17 82.52 1.95
CA ILE A 14 -19.41 82.84 3.16
C ILE A 14 -18.68 84.18 2.98
N GLY A 15 -18.05 84.42 1.83
CA GLY A 15 -17.39 85.68 1.50
C GLY A 15 -18.33 86.88 1.54
N THR A 16 -19.53 86.75 0.96
CA THR A 16 -20.57 87.80 1.03
C THR A 16 -21.07 88.01 2.47
N GLY A 17 -21.28 86.95 3.24
CA GLY A 17 -21.70 87.05 4.64
C GLY A 17 -20.65 87.70 5.55
N LEU A 18 -19.37 87.40 5.33
CA LEU A 18 -18.26 88.06 6.03
C LEU A 18 -18.14 89.54 5.65
N SER A 19 -18.39 89.91 4.38
CA SER A 19 -18.30 91.30 3.94
C SER A 19 -19.33 92.21 4.60
N MET A 20 -20.55 91.72 4.85
CA MET A 20 -21.61 92.48 5.55
C MET A 20 -21.40 92.54 7.06
N GLY A 21 -20.69 91.58 7.66
CA GLY A 21 -20.41 91.56 9.10
C GLY A 21 -19.29 92.51 9.54
N LEU A 22 -18.40 92.91 8.62
CA LEU A 22 -17.29 93.83 8.91
C LEU A 22 -17.74 95.27 9.15
N GLU A 23 -18.97 95.63 8.76
CA GLU A 23 -19.56 96.97 8.95
C GLU A 23 -20.22 97.16 10.33
N TYR A 24 -20.43 96.07 11.08
CA TYR A 24 -20.89 96.12 12.48
C TYR A 24 -19.69 95.98 13.43
N ASP A 25 -19.54 96.93 14.35
CA ASP A 25 -18.48 96.93 15.36
C ASP A 25 -18.80 95.89 16.47
N LEU A 26 -18.65 94.60 16.13
CA LEU A 26 -18.92 93.43 16.99
C LEU A 26 -17.84 93.26 18.09
N GLY A 27 -17.51 94.33 18.83
CA GLY A 27 -16.67 94.28 20.02
C GLY A 27 -15.26 93.68 19.85
N TYR A 28 -14.55 93.58 20.96
CA TYR A 28 -13.18 93.08 21.02
C TYR A 28 -13.11 91.78 21.84
N ILE A 29 -12.26 90.86 21.41
CA ILE A 29 -11.92 89.66 22.19
C ILE A 29 -10.75 90.05 23.09
N ARG A 30 -10.97 90.01 24.41
CA ARG A 30 -9.94 90.28 25.42
C ARG A 30 -9.50 88.96 26.05
N ILE A 31 -8.28 88.54 25.76
CA ILE A 31 -7.67 87.35 26.36
C ILE A 31 -6.64 87.83 27.38
N SER A 32 -6.89 87.61 28.67
CA SER A 32 -5.91 87.88 29.73
C SER A 32 -5.22 86.59 30.13
N LEU A 33 -3.89 86.55 29.94
CA LEU A 33 -3.04 85.45 30.39
C LEU A 33 -1.97 86.03 31.34
N GLY A 34 -2.22 85.93 32.65
CA GLY A 34 -1.33 86.50 33.67
C GLY A 34 -1.16 88.01 33.50
N HIS A 35 0.06 88.48 33.19
CA HIS A 35 0.37 89.89 32.96
C HIS A 35 0.18 90.35 31.50
N TYR A 36 -0.14 89.43 30.58
CA TYR A 36 -0.35 89.74 29.18
C TYR A 36 -1.82 89.90 28.87
N LEU A 37 -2.15 91.01 28.23
CA LEU A 37 -3.50 91.34 27.83
C LEU A 37 -3.48 91.60 26.32
N ILE A 38 -4.08 90.67 25.58
CA ILE A 38 -4.18 90.76 24.12
C ILE A 38 -5.61 91.16 23.80
N GLU A 39 -5.75 92.37 23.25
CA GLU A 39 -7.00 92.87 22.68
C GLU A 39 -6.93 92.73 21.17
N THR A 40 -7.81 91.89 20.62
CA THR A 40 -7.89 91.66 19.18
C THR A 40 -9.32 91.89 18.70
N ASN A 41 -9.46 92.45 17.50
CA ASN A 41 -10.75 92.53 16.82
C ASN A 41 -11.37 91.12 16.68
N PHE A 42 -12.67 90.98 16.95
CA PHE A 42 -13.43 89.74 16.84
C PHE A 42 -13.16 88.99 15.52
N TRP A 43 -13.11 89.73 14.40
CA TRP A 43 -12.85 89.16 13.07
C TRP A 43 -11.48 88.51 12.93
N VAL A 44 -10.45 89.10 13.55
CA VAL A 44 -9.08 88.56 13.54
C VAL A 44 -9.00 87.32 14.44
N GLY A 45 -9.66 87.33 15.59
CA GLY A 45 -9.77 86.14 16.45
C GLY A 45 -10.49 84.98 15.77
N LEU A 46 -11.59 85.27 15.07
CA LEU A 46 -12.34 84.28 14.29
C LEU A 46 -11.51 83.71 13.14
N ALA A 47 -10.79 84.57 12.39
CA ALA A 47 -9.92 84.14 11.30
C ALA A 47 -8.79 83.23 11.80
N LEU A 48 -8.18 83.56 12.95
CA LEU A 48 -7.15 82.73 13.58
C LEU A 48 -7.71 81.35 13.98
N LEU A 49 -8.90 81.31 14.58
CA LEU A 49 -9.54 80.07 14.98
C LEU A 49 -9.86 79.18 13.77
N VAL A 50 -10.39 79.77 12.69
CA VAL A 50 -10.64 79.05 11.43
C VAL A 50 -9.33 78.54 10.84
N ALA A 51 -8.26 79.34 10.84
CA ALA A 51 -6.95 78.91 10.34
C ALA A 51 -6.39 77.71 11.12
N VAL A 52 -6.51 77.72 12.45
CA VAL A 52 -6.10 76.58 13.31
C VAL A 52 -6.93 75.33 13.01
N VAL A 53 -8.24 75.46 12.84
CA VAL A 53 -9.13 74.32 12.49
C VAL A 53 -8.79 73.76 11.11
N VAL A 54 -8.54 74.61 10.11
CA VAL A 54 -8.15 74.15 8.76
C VAL A 54 -6.80 73.46 8.80
N LEU A 55 -5.80 74.02 9.50
CA LEU A 55 -4.46 73.45 9.60
C LEU A 55 -4.47 72.10 10.34
N SER A 56 -5.26 71.97 11.41
CA SER A 56 -5.46 70.71 12.12
C SER A 56 -6.16 69.65 11.26
N ILE A 57 -7.18 70.02 10.48
CA ILE A 57 -7.81 69.09 9.52
C ILE A 57 -6.81 68.66 8.44
N LEU A 58 -6.02 69.58 7.90
CA LEU A 58 -5.04 69.30 6.85
C LEU A 58 -3.96 68.33 7.35
N THR A 59 -3.42 68.58 8.53
CA THR A 59 -2.40 67.72 9.16
C THR A 59 -2.96 66.33 9.49
N ILE A 60 -4.17 66.24 10.06
CA ILE A 60 -4.83 64.94 10.33
C ILE A 60 -5.05 64.16 9.03
N ASN A 61 -5.48 64.82 7.95
CA ASN A 61 -5.66 64.17 6.65
C ASN A 61 -4.33 63.71 6.03
N LEU A 62 -3.27 64.50 6.16
CA LEU A 62 -1.94 64.13 5.66
C LEU A 62 -1.40 62.89 6.39
N ILE A 63 -1.53 62.86 7.72
CA ILE A 63 -1.16 61.72 8.57
C ILE A 63 -2.00 60.49 8.22
N ARG A 64 -3.32 60.64 8.05
CA ARG A 64 -4.20 59.53 7.63
C ARG A 64 -3.81 58.99 6.25
N ARG A 65 -3.49 59.84 5.29
CA ARG A 65 -3.10 59.42 3.92
C ARG A 65 -1.78 58.65 3.91
N PHE A 66 -0.81 59.08 4.74
CA PHE A 66 0.45 58.36 4.91
C PHE A 66 0.26 57.01 5.62
N ARG A 67 -0.62 56.95 6.63
CA ARG A 67 -0.94 55.70 7.35
C ARG A 67 -1.80 54.73 6.52
N HIS A 68 -2.64 55.20 5.61
CA HIS A 68 -3.48 54.35 4.76
C HIS A 68 -2.85 54.02 3.39
N GLY A 69 -1.86 54.78 2.91
CA GLY A 69 -1.14 54.50 1.64
C GLY A 69 -0.28 53.23 1.67
N THR A 70 0.11 52.77 2.85
CA THR A 70 0.88 51.53 3.05
C THR A 70 0.06 50.26 2.80
N GLY A 71 -1.27 50.31 2.99
CA GLY A 71 -2.15 49.14 2.81
C GLY A 71 -2.30 48.68 1.35
N LEU A 72 -2.28 49.61 0.39
CA LEU A 72 -2.39 49.29 -1.05
C LEU A 72 -1.09 48.69 -1.60
N MET A 73 0.06 49.16 -1.13
CA MET A 73 1.38 48.58 -1.48
C MET A 73 1.59 47.22 -0.84
N ALA A 74 1.22 47.04 0.43
CA ALA A 74 1.28 45.74 1.11
C ALA A 74 0.42 44.68 0.39
N GLY A 75 -0.80 45.05 -0.04
CA GLY A 75 -1.67 44.16 -0.80
C GLY A 75 -1.18 43.84 -2.23
N TRP A 76 -0.46 44.74 -2.90
CA TRP A 76 0.16 44.49 -4.20
C TRP A 76 1.43 43.63 -4.07
N LEU A 77 2.25 43.88 -3.04
CA LEU A 77 3.46 43.11 -2.75
C LEU A 77 3.13 41.68 -2.34
N ALA A 78 2.11 41.48 -1.50
CA ALA A 78 1.59 40.15 -1.14
C ALA A 78 1.11 39.38 -2.39
N ARG A 79 0.32 40.01 -3.26
CA ARG A 79 -0.13 39.41 -4.53
C ARG A 79 1.01 39.10 -5.50
N SER A 80 2.03 39.96 -5.57
CA SER A 80 3.23 39.73 -6.36
C SER A 80 4.05 38.54 -5.83
N ASN A 81 4.23 38.45 -4.52
CA ASN A 81 4.93 37.33 -3.88
C ASN A 81 4.20 36.01 -4.07
N GLN A 82 2.88 35.99 -3.95
CA GLN A 82 2.06 34.81 -4.21
C GLN A 82 2.18 34.34 -5.68
N ARG A 83 2.16 35.27 -6.65
CA ARG A 83 2.38 34.93 -8.07
C ARG A 83 3.78 34.36 -8.32
N ARG A 84 4.81 34.91 -7.66
CA ARG A 84 6.18 34.40 -7.72
C ARG A 84 6.30 33.02 -7.07
N ALA A 85 5.66 32.81 -5.92
CA ALA A 85 5.62 31.53 -5.22
C ALA A 85 4.97 30.45 -6.10
N ARG A 86 3.81 30.73 -6.71
CA ARG A 86 3.15 29.83 -7.67
C ARG A 86 4.07 29.46 -8.84
N ARG A 87 4.75 30.43 -9.45
CA ARG A 87 5.72 30.16 -10.54
C ARG A 87 6.87 29.26 -10.07
N ARG A 88 7.40 29.49 -8.87
CA ARG A 88 8.46 28.65 -8.27
C ARG A 88 7.96 27.25 -7.97
N THR A 89 6.74 27.09 -7.45
CA THR A 89 6.10 25.79 -7.27
C THR A 89 6.00 25.05 -8.59
N THR A 90 5.48 25.67 -9.66
CA THR A 90 5.39 25.02 -10.98
C THR A 90 6.76 24.62 -11.51
N GLN A 91 7.77 25.50 -11.41
CA GLN A 91 9.13 25.17 -11.83
C GLN A 91 9.78 24.08 -10.95
N GLY A 92 9.46 24.04 -9.66
CA GLY A 92 9.94 23.04 -8.72
C GLY A 92 9.33 21.67 -9.00
N LEU A 93 8.03 21.60 -9.27
CA LEU A 93 7.34 20.37 -9.68
C LEU A 93 7.82 19.88 -11.04
N LEU A 94 8.10 20.79 -11.99
CA LEU A 94 8.71 20.41 -13.27
C LEU A 94 10.12 19.84 -13.05
N ALA A 95 10.95 20.49 -12.24
CA ALA A 95 12.27 19.98 -11.90
C ALA A 95 12.21 18.62 -11.19
N LEU A 96 11.19 18.38 -10.36
CA LEU A 96 10.94 17.08 -9.73
C LEU A 96 10.64 16.02 -10.79
N ALA A 97 9.75 16.32 -11.74
CA ALA A 97 9.40 15.41 -12.83
C ALA A 97 10.58 15.13 -13.79
N GLU A 98 11.47 16.10 -13.98
CA GLU A 98 12.70 15.98 -14.75
C GLU A 98 13.83 15.23 -14.00
N GLY A 99 13.62 14.85 -12.74
CA GLY A 99 14.63 14.20 -11.90
C GLY A 99 15.73 15.13 -11.38
N ASN A 100 15.56 16.45 -11.49
CA ASN A 100 16.50 17.43 -10.96
C ASN A 100 16.21 17.72 -9.49
N TRP A 101 16.54 16.74 -8.63
CA TRP A 101 16.20 16.74 -7.21
C TRP A 101 16.71 17.96 -6.42
N PRO A 102 17.97 18.40 -6.56
CA PRO A 102 18.47 19.55 -5.80
C PRO A 102 17.74 20.85 -6.17
N ARG A 103 17.43 21.05 -7.46
CA ARG A 103 16.69 22.21 -7.94
C ARG A 103 15.24 22.16 -7.49
N ALA A 104 14.59 21.00 -7.61
CA ALA A 104 13.22 20.77 -7.17
C ALA A 104 13.07 21.13 -5.69
N ARG A 105 13.90 20.53 -4.83
CA ARG A 105 13.90 20.78 -3.37
C ARG A 105 14.03 22.26 -3.07
N LYS A 106 15.05 22.93 -3.62
CA LYS A 106 15.30 24.36 -3.37
C LYS A 106 14.10 25.24 -3.76
N LEU A 107 13.52 25.01 -4.94
CA LEU A 107 12.39 25.78 -5.44
C LEU A 107 11.12 25.52 -4.60
N LEU A 108 10.84 24.26 -4.29
CA LEU A 108 9.66 23.85 -3.54
C LEU A 108 9.71 24.35 -2.09
N THR A 109 10.79 24.09 -1.34
CA THR A 109 10.95 24.56 0.05
C THR A 109 10.90 26.09 0.14
N SER A 110 11.58 26.82 -0.75
CA SER A 110 11.57 28.29 -0.72
C SER A 110 10.22 28.90 -1.14
N SER A 111 9.40 28.18 -1.90
CA SER A 111 8.05 28.60 -2.28
C SER A 111 6.98 28.28 -1.24
N ALA A 112 7.22 27.28 -0.37
CA ALA A 112 6.23 26.77 0.58
C ALA A 112 5.65 27.85 1.51
N ASN A 113 6.50 28.70 2.11
CA ASN A 113 6.07 29.76 3.04
C ASN A 113 5.17 30.84 2.42
N HIS A 114 5.16 30.98 1.09
CA HIS A 114 4.46 32.05 0.38
C HIS A 114 3.41 31.52 -0.61
N ALA A 115 3.28 30.20 -0.71
CA ALA A 115 2.31 29.54 -1.58
C ALA A 115 0.98 29.36 -0.87
N ASP A 116 -0.09 29.30 -1.65
CA ASP A 116 -1.44 29.00 -1.14
C ASP A 116 -1.58 27.55 -0.69
N THR A 117 -0.66 26.67 -1.11
CA THR A 117 -0.64 25.24 -0.82
C THR A 117 0.73 24.81 -0.29
N PRO A 118 1.13 25.20 0.94
CA PRO A 118 2.43 24.84 1.52
C PRO A 118 2.64 23.32 1.61
N LEU A 119 1.58 22.56 1.94
CA LEU A 119 1.58 21.11 2.06
C LEU A 119 2.20 20.42 0.84
N ILE A 120 1.68 20.69 -0.37
CA ILE A 120 2.14 20.05 -1.61
C ILE A 120 3.63 20.35 -1.85
N ASN A 121 4.06 21.58 -1.59
CA ASN A 121 5.45 21.97 -1.78
C ASN A 121 6.37 21.23 -0.81
N TYR A 122 6.01 21.11 0.47
CA TYR A 122 6.82 20.37 1.44
C TYR A 122 6.85 18.87 1.17
N LEU A 123 5.72 18.25 0.80
CA LEU A 123 5.70 16.82 0.45
C LEU A 123 6.55 16.52 -0.79
N ALA A 124 6.42 17.35 -1.84
CA ALA A 124 7.23 17.21 -3.05
C ALA A 124 8.71 17.50 -2.80
N ALA A 125 9.04 18.45 -1.91
CA ALA A 125 10.41 18.70 -1.48
C ALA A 125 10.98 17.51 -0.69
N ALA A 126 10.19 16.88 0.18
CA ALA A 126 10.58 15.69 0.92
C ALA A 126 10.87 14.51 -0.03
N GLN A 127 10.06 14.35 -1.08
CA GLN A 127 10.32 13.36 -2.12
C GLN A 127 11.63 13.66 -2.89
N ALA A 128 11.85 14.92 -3.29
CA ALA A 128 13.12 15.30 -3.91
C ALA A 128 14.33 15.05 -2.98
N ALA A 129 14.19 15.34 -1.68
CA ALA A 129 15.24 15.06 -0.70
C ALA A 129 15.55 13.56 -0.60
N PHE A 130 14.51 12.73 -0.53
CA PHE A 130 14.64 11.27 -0.53
C PHE A 130 15.37 10.74 -1.77
N GLU A 131 14.97 11.17 -2.97
CA GLU A 131 15.61 10.76 -4.23
C GLU A 131 17.06 11.24 -4.36
N SER A 132 17.42 12.34 -3.67
CA SER A 132 18.80 12.81 -3.57
C SER A 132 19.66 12.11 -2.51
N GLY A 133 19.08 11.19 -1.73
CA GLY A 133 19.76 10.47 -0.64
C GLY A 133 19.89 11.28 0.66
N ASP A 134 19.31 12.47 0.75
CA ASP A 134 19.34 13.33 1.93
C ASP A 134 18.17 12.97 2.87
N HIS A 135 18.37 11.89 3.64
CA HIS A 135 17.35 11.34 4.52
C HIS A 135 17.02 12.25 5.72
N ASP A 136 18.00 13.02 6.22
CA ASP A 136 17.79 13.91 7.37
C ASP A 136 16.81 15.02 7.02
N SER A 137 16.92 15.58 5.81
CA SER A 137 16.00 16.61 5.31
C SER A 137 14.57 16.10 5.11
N VAL A 138 14.35 14.79 4.92
CA VAL A 138 13.01 14.23 4.68
C VAL A 138 12.12 14.44 5.89
N ASP A 139 12.59 14.09 7.08
CA ASP A 139 11.80 14.19 8.31
C ASP A 139 11.50 15.65 8.67
N GLU A 140 12.47 16.55 8.46
CA GLU A 140 12.27 17.99 8.63
C GLU A 140 11.19 18.54 7.68
N LEU A 141 11.22 18.14 6.40
CA LEU A 141 10.25 18.60 5.40
C LEU A 141 8.86 18.01 5.63
N LEU A 142 8.75 16.75 6.07
CA LEU A 142 7.48 16.14 6.46
C LEU A 142 6.90 16.80 7.72
N ARG A 143 7.75 17.17 8.68
CA ARG A 143 7.32 17.94 9.86
C ARG A 143 6.84 19.33 9.47
N ALA A 144 7.56 20.04 8.59
CA ALA A 144 7.12 21.32 8.07
C ALA A 144 5.79 21.21 7.31
N ALA A 145 5.59 20.13 6.54
CA ALA A 145 4.33 19.84 5.89
C ALA A 145 3.18 19.73 6.90
N PHE A 146 3.38 18.96 7.97
CA PHE A 146 2.41 18.76 9.05
C PHE A 146 2.06 20.07 9.77
N GLU A 147 3.07 20.83 10.19
CA GLU A 147 2.89 22.08 10.93
C GLU A 147 2.26 23.19 10.06
N SER A 148 2.53 23.19 8.75
CA SER A 148 2.02 24.21 7.84
C SER A 148 0.53 24.14 7.56
N THR A 149 -0.08 22.96 7.67
CA THR A 149 -1.46 22.71 7.22
C THR A 149 -2.20 21.80 8.21
N PRO A 150 -3.09 22.34 9.07
CA PRO A 150 -3.91 21.55 9.99
C PRO A 150 -4.77 20.51 9.24
N GLY A 151 -4.89 19.30 9.80
CA GLY A 151 -5.66 18.20 9.18
C GLY A 151 -4.94 17.48 8.03
N SER A 152 -3.66 17.76 7.81
CA SER A 152 -2.84 17.10 6.79
C SER A 152 -2.23 15.76 7.23
N ASP A 153 -2.54 15.29 8.45
CA ASP A 153 -2.02 14.07 9.09
C ASP A 153 -1.98 12.87 8.14
N MET A 154 -3.09 12.65 7.42
CA MET A 154 -3.23 11.50 6.51
C MET A 154 -2.31 11.62 5.30
N ALA A 155 -2.23 12.80 4.67
CA ALA A 155 -1.39 13.03 3.49
C ALA A 155 0.10 12.93 3.82
N VAL A 156 0.50 13.55 4.93
CA VAL A 156 1.89 13.50 5.44
C VAL A 156 2.26 12.07 5.79
N GLY A 157 1.42 11.36 6.54
CA GLY A 157 1.72 9.99 6.94
C GLY A 157 1.73 9.00 5.77
N ILE A 158 0.86 9.17 4.76
CA ILE A 158 0.91 8.34 3.54
C ILE A 158 2.23 8.58 2.80
N THR A 159 2.64 9.84 2.64
CA THR A 159 3.90 10.18 1.97
C THR A 159 5.08 9.60 2.75
N GLN A 160 5.08 9.75 4.08
CA GLN A 160 6.08 9.14 4.97
C GLN A 160 6.17 7.62 4.75
N ALA A 161 5.05 6.91 4.75
CA ALA A 161 5.02 5.46 4.54
C ALA A 161 5.52 5.07 3.13
N GLN A 162 5.18 5.83 2.10
CA GLN A 162 5.67 5.58 0.73
C GLN A 162 7.19 5.75 0.63
N LEU A 163 7.74 6.82 1.22
CA LEU A 163 9.19 7.05 1.23
C LEU A 163 9.92 5.98 2.06
N GLN A 164 9.36 5.56 3.20
CA GLN A 164 9.89 4.44 3.99
C GLN A 164 9.90 3.13 3.19
N LEU A 165 8.82 2.83 2.44
CA LEU A 165 8.76 1.63 1.59
C LEU A 165 9.74 1.68 0.42
N ALA A 166 9.90 2.85 -0.20
CA ALA A 166 10.88 3.08 -1.26
C ALA A 166 12.32 2.90 -0.73
N GLY A 167 12.58 3.34 0.50
CA GLY A 167 13.87 3.17 1.19
C GLY A 167 14.08 1.79 1.82
N ASN A 168 13.24 0.80 1.53
CA ASN A 168 13.27 -0.54 2.13
C ASN A 168 13.18 -0.58 3.68
N ARG A 169 12.63 0.47 4.31
CA ARG A 169 12.42 0.56 5.76
C ARG A 169 11.04 0.00 6.13
N LEU A 170 10.89 -1.31 5.92
CA LEU A 170 9.58 -2.00 5.99
C LEU A 170 8.90 -1.89 7.36
N GLU A 171 9.64 -2.08 8.45
CA GLU A 171 9.10 -2.03 9.81
C GLU A 171 8.61 -0.63 10.19
N GLN A 172 9.37 0.40 9.79
CA GLN A 172 8.99 1.81 10.00
C GLN A 172 7.74 2.16 9.18
N ALA A 173 7.69 1.72 7.91
CA ALA A 173 6.51 1.86 7.07
C ALA A 173 5.30 1.18 7.71
N LEU A 174 5.46 -0.05 8.23
CA LEU A 174 4.40 -0.77 8.91
C LEU A 174 3.88 0.00 10.13
N ALA A 175 4.76 0.50 10.99
CA ALA A 175 4.38 1.29 12.16
C ALA A 175 3.57 2.54 11.77
N THR A 176 4.04 3.28 10.74
CA THR A 176 3.33 4.44 10.18
C THR A 176 1.95 4.03 9.65
N LEU A 177 1.86 2.97 8.85
CA LEU A 177 0.62 2.50 8.26
C LEU A 177 -0.39 1.98 9.30
N ILE A 178 0.06 1.33 10.37
CA ILE A 178 -0.80 0.92 11.48
C ILE A 178 -1.41 2.14 12.17
N ARG A 179 -0.62 3.20 12.40
CA ARG A 179 -1.14 4.46 12.96
C ARG A 179 -2.20 5.08 12.03
N LEU A 180 -1.94 5.11 10.72
CA LEU A 180 -2.90 5.61 9.73
C LEU A 180 -4.17 4.75 9.67
N ARG A 181 -4.05 3.43 9.79
CA ARG A 181 -5.20 2.52 9.86
C ARG A 181 -6.05 2.78 11.10
N LYS A 182 -5.46 3.14 12.25
CA LYS A 182 -6.25 3.52 13.44
C LYS A 182 -7.06 4.79 13.23
N GLN A 183 -6.50 5.77 12.50
CA GLN A 183 -7.18 7.04 12.19
C GLN A 183 -8.27 6.87 11.14
N ALA A 184 -7.98 6.11 10.07
CA ALA A 184 -8.90 5.84 8.98
C ALA A 184 -8.88 4.35 8.61
N PRO A 185 -9.62 3.49 9.35
CA PRO A 185 -9.60 2.03 9.17
C PRO A 185 -9.94 1.54 7.77
N ASN A 186 -10.68 2.38 7.05
CA ASN A 186 -11.33 2.05 5.79
C ASN A 186 -10.64 2.65 4.57
N HIS A 187 -9.49 3.32 4.74
CA HIS A 187 -8.86 4.07 3.66
C HIS A 187 -8.23 3.16 2.60
N PRO A 188 -8.74 3.12 1.34
CA PRO A 188 -8.33 2.14 0.33
C PRO A 188 -6.82 2.12 0.05
N PHE A 189 -6.19 3.30 -0.01
CA PHE A 189 -4.76 3.39 -0.30
C PHE A 189 -3.89 2.87 0.84
N VAL A 190 -4.31 3.05 2.10
CA VAL A 190 -3.57 2.54 3.26
C VAL A 190 -3.66 1.02 3.30
N LEU A 191 -4.82 0.44 2.97
CA LEU A 191 -4.97 -1.01 2.87
C LEU A 191 -4.09 -1.60 1.75
N LYS A 192 -3.98 -0.91 0.60
CA LYS A 192 -3.06 -1.32 -0.48
C LYS A 192 -1.59 -1.26 -0.05
N LEU A 193 -1.18 -0.21 0.65
CA LEU A 193 0.17 -0.10 1.18
C LEU A 193 0.44 -1.18 2.23
N LEU A 194 -0.49 -1.41 3.18
CA LEU A 194 -0.38 -2.49 4.17
C LEU A 194 -0.23 -3.86 3.52
N LYS A 195 -1.05 -4.18 2.49
CA LYS A 195 -0.92 -5.42 1.71
C LYS A 195 0.52 -5.60 1.23
N ASN A 196 1.07 -4.58 0.55
CA ASN A 196 2.42 -4.64 0.00
C ASN A 196 3.49 -4.74 1.09
N THR A 197 3.30 -4.05 2.22
CA THR A 197 4.22 -4.09 3.36
C THR A 197 4.22 -5.48 4.00
N TYR A 198 3.06 -6.06 4.30
CA TYR A 198 2.95 -7.41 4.86
C TYR A 198 3.49 -8.47 3.92
N LEU A 199 3.25 -8.35 2.60
CA LEU A 199 3.82 -9.24 1.61
C LEU A 199 5.35 -9.21 1.62
N ARG A 200 5.97 -8.02 1.68
CA ARG A 200 7.43 -7.86 1.70
C ARG A 200 8.07 -8.27 3.03
N LEU A 201 7.32 -8.19 4.12
CA LEU A 201 7.75 -8.66 5.45
C LEU A 201 7.46 -10.16 5.67
N GLU A 202 6.79 -10.82 4.72
CA GLU A 202 6.31 -12.20 4.87
C GLU A 202 5.44 -12.39 6.13
N ASP A 203 4.71 -11.34 6.53
CA ASP A 203 3.76 -11.38 7.64
C ASP A 203 2.41 -11.91 7.13
N TRP A 204 2.38 -13.21 6.87
CA TRP A 204 1.22 -13.90 6.32
C TRP A 204 0.01 -13.87 7.26
N ARG A 205 0.26 -13.78 8.58
CA ARG A 205 -0.80 -13.80 9.59
C ARG A 205 -1.60 -12.51 9.59
N GLU A 206 -0.95 -11.36 9.50
CA GLU A 206 -1.67 -10.08 9.39
C GLU A 206 -2.27 -9.90 7.99
N LEU A 207 -1.60 -10.42 6.95
CA LEU A 207 -2.14 -10.41 5.60
C LEU A 207 -3.44 -11.24 5.48
N SER A 208 -3.52 -12.41 6.11
CA SER A 208 -4.75 -13.24 6.08
C SER A 208 -5.96 -12.55 6.73
N LYS A 209 -5.73 -11.71 7.75
CA LYS A 209 -6.77 -10.87 8.37
C LYS A 209 -7.21 -9.71 7.48
N LEU A 210 -6.30 -9.18 6.67
CA LEU A 210 -6.55 -8.04 5.79
C LEU A 210 -7.34 -8.41 4.52
N LEU A 211 -7.11 -9.60 3.96
CA LEU A 211 -7.69 -10.02 2.67
C LEU A 211 -9.23 -10.04 2.63
N PRO A 212 -9.96 -10.53 3.65
CA PRO A 212 -11.42 -10.48 3.68
C PRO A 212 -11.97 -9.05 3.57
N GLU A 213 -11.31 -8.09 4.22
CA GLU A 213 -11.70 -6.68 4.17
C GLU A 213 -11.46 -6.08 2.77
N MET A 214 -10.36 -6.45 2.12
CA MET A 214 -10.04 -6.02 0.76
C MET A 214 -11.02 -6.60 -0.27
N ARG A 215 -11.41 -7.87 -0.11
CA ARG A 215 -12.44 -8.53 -0.93
C ARG A 215 -13.78 -7.81 -0.80
N LYS A 216 -14.25 -7.56 0.42
CA LYS A 216 -15.54 -6.90 0.68
C LYS A 216 -15.64 -5.52 0.00
N ARG A 217 -14.51 -4.87 -0.24
CA ARG A 217 -14.41 -3.52 -0.81
C ARG A 217 -14.02 -3.50 -2.29
N ASN A 218 -13.84 -4.65 -2.92
CA ASN A 218 -13.38 -4.77 -4.31
C ASN A 218 -12.09 -3.99 -4.59
N LEU A 219 -11.11 -4.02 -3.66
CA LEU A 219 -9.84 -3.29 -3.83
C LEU A 219 -8.85 -3.96 -4.79
N LEU A 220 -9.09 -5.23 -5.10
CA LEU A 220 -8.29 -6.11 -5.94
C LEU A 220 -9.25 -6.89 -6.86
N ALA A 221 -8.74 -7.37 -8.00
CA ALA A 221 -9.50 -8.26 -8.86
C ALA A 221 -9.79 -9.60 -8.13
N PRO A 222 -10.94 -10.26 -8.36
CA PRO A 222 -11.27 -11.52 -7.70
C PRO A 222 -10.16 -12.58 -7.82
N ASP A 223 -9.60 -12.73 -9.01
CA ASP A 223 -8.52 -13.70 -9.29
C ASP A 223 -7.21 -13.36 -8.54
N GLU A 224 -6.91 -12.06 -8.39
CA GLU A 224 -5.73 -11.61 -7.61
C GLU A 224 -5.93 -11.92 -6.12
N VAL A 225 -7.14 -11.72 -5.58
CA VAL A 225 -7.45 -12.06 -4.18
C VAL A 225 -7.33 -13.56 -3.94
N GLU A 226 -7.88 -14.38 -4.83
CA GLU A 226 -7.84 -15.83 -4.69
C GLU A 226 -6.41 -16.36 -4.75
N THR A 227 -5.63 -15.90 -5.73
CA THR A 227 -4.21 -16.28 -5.86
C THR A 227 -3.42 -15.88 -4.63
N LEU A 228 -3.61 -14.64 -4.15
CA LEU A 228 -2.92 -14.14 -2.97
C LEU A 228 -3.34 -14.87 -1.70
N GLU A 229 -4.63 -15.18 -1.53
CA GLU A 229 -5.10 -16.00 -0.41
C GLU A 229 -4.46 -17.38 -0.43
N ARG A 230 -4.40 -18.06 -1.58
CA ARG A 230 -3.74 -19.36 -1.70
C ARG A 230 -2.28 -19.27 -1.28
N THR A 231 -1.54 -18.26 -1.76
CA THR A 231 -0.14 -18.05 -1.37
C THR A 231 0.00 -17.80 0.14
N VAL A 232 -0.84 -16.97 0.74
CA VAL A 232 -0.79 -16.67 2.18
C VAL A 232 -1.01 -17.92 3.01
N TRP A 233 -2.05 -18.70 2.71
CA TRP A 233 -2.36 -19.90 3.47
C TRP A 233 -1.35 -21.02 3.25
N GLN A 234 -0.81 -21.16 2.04
CA GLN A 234 0.30 -22.07 1.77
C GLN A 234 1.52 -21.75 2.64
N ASN A 235 1.92 -20.48 2.72
CA ASN A 235 3.05 -20.07 3.55
C ASN A 235 2.77 -20.27 5.05
N LEU A 236 1.56 -19.96 5.53
CA LEU A 236 1.17 -20.23 6.92
C LEU A 236 1.24 -21.72 7.26
N LEU A 237 0.74 -22.59 6.37
CA LEU A 237 0.81 -24.05 6.56
C LEU A 237 2.27 -24.54 6.60
N GLN A 238 3.14 -24.01 5.73
CA GLN A 238 4.57 -24.35 5.74
C GLN A 238 5.28 -23.88 7.00
N GLN A 239 4.99 -22.66 7.47
CA GLN A 239 5.53 -22.14 8.74
C GLN A 239 5.10 -23.02 9.93
N ALA A 240 3.82 -23.41 10.00
CA ALA A 240 3.34 -24.31 11.06
C ALA A 240 3.94 -25.71 10.96
N ALA A 241 4.16 -26.24 9.75
CA ALA A 241 4.84 -27.51 9.58
C ALA A 241 6.30 -27.42 10.06
N GLU A 242 6.99 -26.31 9.80
CA GLU A 242 8.35 -26.08 10.30
C GLU A 242 8.39 -25.92 11.83
N ASP A 243 7.37 -25.29 12.44
CA ASP A 243 7.20 -25.27 13.89
C ASP A 243 7.04 -26.68 14.47
N CYS A 244 6.26 -27.55 13.81
CA CYS A 244 6.09 -28.95 14.21
C CYS A 244 7.42 -29.73 14.12
N ARG A 245 8.18 -29.54 13.03
CA ARG A 245 9.49 -30.20 12.85
C ARG A 245 10.48 -29.80 13.94
N ARG A 246 10.53 -28.51 14.30
CA ARG A 246 11.38 -28.03 15.39
C ARG A 246 11.03 -28.67 16.73
N GLN A 247 9.76 -28.96 16.97
CA GLN A 247 9.28 -29.63 18.19
C GLN A 247 9.49 -31.16 18.17
N THR A 248 9.76 -31.75 17.00
CA THR A 248 9.95 -33.21 16.87
C THR A 248 11.22 -33.71 17.58
N GLY A 249 12.17 -32.82 17.87
CA GLY A 249 13.36 -33.12 18.69
C GLY A 249 13.14 -33.07 20.21
N THR A 250 11.92 -32.78 20.66
CA THR A 250 11.52 -32.76 22.09
C THR A 250 10.48 -33.84 22.35
N ASP A 251 10.35 -34.31 23.60
CA ASP A 251 9.43 -35.38 24.02
C ASP A 251 7.93 -35.10 23.74
N SER A 252 7.59 -33.93 23.17
CA SER A 252 6.24 -33.49 22.81
C SER A 252 6.11 -33.12 21.32
N ALA A 253 6.45 -34.04 20.41
CA ALA A 253 6.17 -33.87 18.99
C ALA A 253 4.64 -33.74 18.79
N SER A 254 4.16 -32.52 18.52
CA SER A 254 2.74 -32.22 18.37
C SER A 254 2.44 -31.65 16.99
N LEU A 255 1.41 -32.17 16.34
CA LEU A 255 0.87 -31.66 15.08
C LEU A 255 -0.15 -30.54 15.29
N GLU A 256 -0.35 -30.12 16.54
CA GLU A 256 -1.33 -29.11 16.93
C GLU A 256 -1.19 -27.77 16.18
N PRO A 257 0.02 -27.22 15.92
CA PRO A 257 0.14 -25.99 15.13
C PRO A 257 -0.48 -26.11 13.73
N LEU A 258 -0.30 -27.27 13.10
CA LEU A 258 -0.78 -27.54 11.75
C LEU A 258 -2.30 -27.79 11.74
N THR A 259 -2.83 -28.57 12.68
CA THR A 259 -4.27 -28.85 12.78
C THR A 259 -5.08 -27.62 13.18
N ARG A 260 -4.56 -26.77 14.08
CA ARG A 260 -5.19 -25.48 14.43
C ARG A 260 -5.32 -24.58 13.21
N LEU A 261 -4.29 -24.47 12.36
CA LEU A 261 -4.37 -23.70 11.12
C LEU A 261 -5.41 -24.26 10.14
N TRP A 262 -5.53 -25.58 10.05
CA TRP A 262 -6.56 -26.23 9.25
C TRP A 262 -7.97 -25.88 9.71
N ASP A 263 -8.17 -25.74 11.01
CA ASP A 263 -9.45 -25.34 11.59
C ASP A 263 -9.75 -23.85 11.45
N GLU A 264 -8.73 -23.01 11.24
CA GLU A 264 -8.88 -21.57 10.95
C GLU A 264 -9.14 -21.29 9.46
N LEU A 265 -8.81 -22.22 8.56
CA LEU A 265 -8.92 -22.03 7.11
C LEU A 265 -10.34 -21.66 6.68
N PRO A 266 -10.53 -20.64 5.80
CA PRO A 266 -11.81 -20.35 5.19
C PRO A 266 -12.42 -21.55 4.46
N GLY A 267 -13.73 -21.72 4.54
CA GLY A 267 -14.42 -22.88 3.94
C GLY A 267 -14.23 -23.03 2.43
N VAL A 268 -13.97 -21.92 1.72
CA VAL A 268 -13.64 -21.94 0.28
C VAL A 268 -12.29 -22.63 0.05
N LEU A 269 -11.27 -22.28 0.83
CA LEU A 269 -9.92 -22.86 0.73
C LEU A 269 -9.86 -24.30 1.24
N ARG A 270 -10.74 -24.71 2.16
CA ARG A 270 -10.85 -26.14 2.55
C ARG A 270 -11.40 -27.04 1.43
N ARG A 271 -11.91 -26.46 0.35
CA ARG A 271 -12.36 -27.17 -0.87
C ARG A 271 -11.39 -27.00 -2.03
N ASP A 272 -10.40 -26.11 -1.90
CA ASP A 272 -9.40 -25.88 -2.92
C ASP A 272 -8.44 -27.06 -2.98
N GLU A 273 -8.34 -27.66 -4.18
CA GLU A 273 -7.53 -28.86 -4.42
C GLU A 273 -6.07 -28.66 -4.02
N HIS A 274 -5.47 -27.53 -4.39
CA HIS A 274 -4.08 -27.23 -4.09
C HIS A 274 -3.81 -27.10 -2.59
N THR A 275 -4.72 -26.44 -1.85
CA THR A 275 -4.61 -26.29 -0.39
C THR A 275 -4.75 -27.65 0.32
N ILE A 276 -5.70 -28.50 -0.11
CA ILE A 276 -5.88 -29.86 0.42
C ILE A 276 -4.62 -30.70 0.16
N ARG A 277 -4.11 -30.68 -1.08
CA ARG A 277 -2.91 -31.41 -1.47
C ARG A 277 -1.71 -31.01 -0.62
N GLU A 278 -1.50 -29.71 -0.41
CA GLU A 278 -0.39 -29.21 0.38
C GLU A 278 -0.51 -29.64 1.85
N TYR A 279 -1.69 -29.48 2.44
CA TYR A 279 -1.93 -29.91 3.82
C TYR A 279 -1.73 -31.42 4.01
N ALA A 280 -2.28 -32.24 3.11
CA ALA A 280 -2.09 -33.69 3.14
C ALA A 280 -0.62 -34.11 2.99
N ARG A 281 0.14 -33.42 2.12
CA ARG A 281 1.58 -33.62 1.94
C ARG A 281 2.36 -33.26 3.21
N LEU A 282 2.02 -32.16 3.87
CA LEU A 282 2.67 -31.73 5.11
C LEU A 282 2.37 -32.69 6.27
N LEU A 283 1.12 -33.16 6.42
CA LEU A 283 0.77 -34.19 7.41
C LEU A 283 1.58 -35.46 7.23
N ALA A 284 1.66 -35.97 5.99
CA ALA A 284 2.44 -37.16 5.67
C ALA A 284 3.94 -36.94 5.95
N ALA A 285 4.49 -35.77 5.58
CA ALA A 285 5.89 -35.44 5.83
C ALA A 285 6.24 -35.29 7.33
N LEU A 286 5.25 -35.00 8.17
CA LEU A 286 5.39 -34.94 9.64
C LEU A 286 5.13 -36.30 10.31
N GLY A 287 4.88 -37.37 9.53
CA GLY A 287 4.73 -38.74 10.00
C GLY A 287 3.29 -39.21 10.22
N ASP A 288 2.28 -38.32 10.08
CA ASP A 288 0.87 -38.70 10.20
C ASP A 288 0.25 -38.99 8.83
N GLU A 289 0.76 -40.04 8.20
CA GLU A 289 0.25 -40.54 6.93
C GLU A 289 -1.19 -41.09 7.05
N ALA A 290 -1.60 -41.53 8.24
CA ALA A 290 -2.94 -42.08 8.49
C ALA A 290 -4.03 -41.00 8.45
N GLN A 291 -3.81 -39.85 9.08
CA GLN A 291 -4.74 -38.72 8.94
C GLN A 291 -4.76 -38.17 7.52
N SER A 292 -3.60 -38.10 6.85
CA SER A 292 -3.51 -37.70 5.45
C SER A 292 -4.36 -38.61 4.55
N GLU A 293 -4.33 -39.93 4.78
CA GLU A 293 -5.11 -40.91 4.04
C GLU A 293 -6.61 -40.73 4.26
N THR A 294 -7.01 -40.55 5.51
CA THR A 294 -8.42 -40.32 5.88
C THR A 294 -8.97 -39.06 5.22
N LEU A 295 -8.18 -37.97 5.21
CA LEU A 295 -8.54 -36.72 4.56
C LEU A 295 -8.71 -36.90 3.05
N LEU A 296 -7.70 -37.46 2.37
CA LEU A 296 -7.74 -37.67 0.91
C LEU A 296 -8.88 -38.59 0.50
N ARG A 297 -9.13 -39.67 1.26
CA ARG A 297 -10.28 -40.57 1.04
C ARG A 297 -11.61 -39.82 1.08
N LYS A 298 -11.78 -38.92 2.06
CA LYS A 298 -13.00 -38.10 2.20
C LYS A 298 -13.16 -37.10 1.06
N VAL A 299 -12.07 -36.47 0.63
CA VAL A 299 -12.08 -35.47 -0.45
C VAL A 299 -12.36 -36.15 -1.79
N LEU A 300 -11.61 -37.19 -2.14
CA LEU A 300 -11.73 -37.92 -3.42
C LEU A 300 -13.12 -38.50 -3.66
N ARG A 301 -13.85 -38.85 -2.59
CA ARG A 301 -15.25 -39.31 -2.69
C ARG A 301 -16.20 -38.24 -3.22
N ASN A 302 -15.96 -36.97 -2.89
CA ASN A 302 -16.84 -35.86 -3.27
C ASN A 302 -16.28 -35.06 -4.46
N HIS A 303 -14.96 -34.97 -4.56
CA HIS A 303 -14.25 -34.19 -5.56
C HIS A 303 -13.02 -34.97 -6.02
N TRP A 304 -13.11 -35.55 -7.21
CA TRP A 304 -12.04 -36.34 -7.80
C TRP A 304 -10.93 -35.44 -8.34
N SER A 305 -9.68 -35.79 -8.04
CA SER A 305 -8.49 -35.16 -8.62
C SER A 305 -7.42 -36.21 -8.88
N ASP A 306 -6.80 -36.12 -10.06
CA ASP A 306 -5.67 -36.93 -10.50
C ASP A 306 -4.42 -36.69 -9.62
N GLU A 307 -4.22 -35.45 -9.16
CA GLU A 307 -3.11 -35.12 -8.25
C GLU A 307 -3.32 -35.68 -6.84
N LEU A 308 -4.55 -35.60 -6.33
CA LEU A 308 -4.90 -36.09 -4.99
C LEU A 308 -4.84 -37.63 -4.94
N ILE A 309 -5.26 -38.34 -5.99
CA ILE A 309 -5.14 -39.80 -6.04
C ILE A 309 -3.67 -40.24 -6.18
N ASN A 310 -2.84 -39.51 -6.92
CA ASN A 310 -1.40 -39.78 -6.97
C ASN A 310 -0.78 -39.67 -5.57
N LEU A 311 -1.12 -38.62 -4.81
CA LEU A 311 -0.69 -38.47 -3.42
C LEU A 311 -1.24 -39.59 -2.52
N TYR A 312 -2.50 -39.98 -2.69
CA TYR A 312 -3.11 -41.08 -1.95
C TYR A 312 -2.34 -42.40 -2.09
N GLY A 313 -1.84 -42.72 -3.29
CA GLY A 313 -1.01 -43.90 -3.53
C GLY A 313 0.39 -43.84 -2.89
N ARG A 314 0.86 -42.64 -2.52
CA ARG A 314 2.18 -42.41 -1.89
C ARG A 314 2.16 -42.49 -0.37
N ILE A 315 1.00 -42.39 0.27
CA ILE A 315 0.86 -42.34 1.73
C ILE A 315 0.33 -43.65 2.29
N LYS A 316 0.78 -44.01 3.51
CA LYS A 316 0.45 -45.24 4.23
C LYS A 316 -0.66 -44.96 5.22
N GLY A 317 -1.86 -45.43 4.89
CA GLY A 317 -2.97 -45.45 5.85
C GLY A 317 -2.69 -46.39 7.02
N HIS A 318 -3.52 -46.28 8.06
CA HIS A 318 -3.44 -47.17 9.23
C HIS A 318 -3.62 -48.65 8.85
N LYS A 319 -4.43 -48.92 7.80
CA LYS A 319 -4.76 -50.27 7.31
C LYS A 319 -4.54 -50.31 5.78
N PRO A 320 -3.38 -50.82 5.32
CA PRO A 320 -3.01 -50.84 3.91
C PRO A 320 -3.98 -51.65 3.02
N ASP A 321 -4.58 -52.69 3.60
CA ASP A 321 -5.54 -53.59 2.98
C ASP A 321 -6.88 -52.87 2.71
N GLU A 322 -7.40 -52.15 3.71
CA GLU A 322 -8.59 -51.31 3.54
C GLU A 322 -8.32 -50.16 2.55
N GLN A 323 -7.12 -49.58 2.57
CA GLN A 323 -6.72 -48.51 1.64
C GLN A 323 -6.75 -49.00 0.18
N LEU A 324 -6.23 -50.20 -0.08
CA LEU A 324 -6.27 -50.83 -1.41
C LEU A 324 -7.71 -51.13 -1.84
N LEU A 325 -8.53 -51.72 -0.96
CA LEU A 325 -9.91 -52.08 -1.28
C LEU A 325 -10.76 -50.86 -1.65
N VAL A 326 -10.57 -49.75 -0.95
CA VAL A 326 -11.24 -48.48 -1.28
C VAL A 326 -10.82 -47.95 -2.65
N ALA A 327 -9.52 -47.99 -2.98
CA ALA A 327 -9.03 -47.58 -4.28
C ALA A 327 -9.54 -48.50 -5.42
N GLU A 328 -9.62 -49.81 -5.18
CA GLU A 328 -10.19 -50.77 -6.14
C GLU A 328 -11.69 -50.51 -6.38
N GLN A 329 -12.41 -50.01 -5.37
CA GLN A 329 -13.80 -49.59 -5.54
C GLN A 329 -13.90 -48.36 -6.47
N TRP A 330 -12.99 -47.38 -6.35
CA TRP A 330 -12.94 -46.24 -7.28
C TRP A 330 -12.62 -46.65 -8.72
N LEU A 331 -11.87 -47.75 -8.91
CA LEU A 331 -11.55 -48.26 -10.25
C LEU A 331 -12.80 -48.72 -11.01
N LYS A 332 -13.81 -49.24 -10.31
CA LYS A 332 -15.09 -49.65 -10.92
C LYS A 332 -15.80 -48.47 -11.59
N ASP A 333 -15.75 -47.32 -10.95
CA ASP A 333 -16.34 -46.08 -11.48
C ASP A 333 -15.42 -45.39 -12.51
N ARG A 334 -14.11 -45.65 -12.44
CA ARG A 334 -13.08 -44.96 -13.24
C ARG A 334 -12.02 -45.92 -13.80
N PRO A 335 -12.40 -46.87 -14.69
CA PRO A 335 -11.48 -47.92 -15.15
C PRO A 335 -10.29 -47.41 -15.96
N ASN A 336 -10.43 -46.27 -16.66
CA ASN A 336 -9.41 -45.73 -17.55
C ASN A 336 -8.64 -44.53 -16.95
N ASN A 337 -8.57 -44.41 -15.62
CA ASN A 337 -7.78 -43.36 -14.98
C ASN A 337 -6.34 -43.85 -14.70
N ALA A 338 -5.36 -43.29 -15.42
CA ALA A 338 -3.96 -43.70 -15.32
C ALA A 338 -3.32 -43.41 -13.94
N GLU A 339 -3.70 -42.30 -13.28
CA GLU A 339 -3.17 -41.95 -11.95
C GLU A 339 -3.75 -42.85 -10.86
N LEU A 340 -5.01 -43.24 -10.98
CA LEU A 340 -5.62 -44.24 -10.09
C LEU A 340 -4.94 -45.59 -10.23
N LEU A 341 -4.67 -46.04 -11.45
CA LEU A 341 -3.96 -47.29 -11.69
C LEU A 341 -2.52 -47.24 -11.15
N LEU A 342 -1.83 -46.10 -11.29
CA LEU A 342 -0.52 -45.90 -10.66
C LEU A 342 -0.62 -45.98 -9.12
N ALA A 343 -1.63 -45.34 -8.52
CA ALA A 343 -1.87 -45.42 -7.09
C ALA A 343 -2.18 -46.86 -6.64
N LEU A 344 -3.02 -47.59 -7.38
CA LEU A 344 -3.35 -48.99 -7.13
C LEU A 344 -2.13 -49.91 -7.21
N GLY A 345 -1.24 -49.68 -8.17
CA GLY A 345 0.02 -50.40 -8.24
C GLY A 345 0.85 -50.19 -6.97
N ARG A 346 1.02 -48.94 -6.53
CA ARG A 346 1.73 -48.61 -5.28
C ARG A 346 1.07 -49.23 -4.04
N LEU A 347 -0.25 -49.21 -3.95
CA LEU A 347 -1.01 -49.83 -2.85
C LEU A 347 -0.91 -51.36 -2.88
N SER A 348 -0.89 -51.97 -4.08
CA SER A 348 -0.70 -53.40 -4.25
C SER A 348 0.69 -53.83 -3.79
N LEU A 349 1.74 -53.07 -4.11
CA LEU A 349 3.08 -53.31 -3.58
C LEU A 349 3.13 -53.29 -2.05
N ARG A 350 2.44 -52.35 -1.42
CA ARG A 350 2.37 -52.24 0.05
C ARG A 350 1.68 -53.42 0.72
N ASN A 351 0.80 -54.08 -0.01
CA ASN A 351 0.11 -55.30 0.41
C ASN A 351 0.82 -56.57 -0.11
N GLU A 352 2.03 -56.45 -0.65
CA GLU A 352 2.84 -57.55 -1.18
C GLU A 352 2.18 -58.32 -2.35
N LEU A 353 1.28 -57.65 -3.08
CA LEU A 353 0.56 -58.19 -4.23
C LEU A 353 1.30 -57.84 -5.54
N TRP A 354 2.50 -58.41 -5.72
CA TRP A 354 3.43 -58.05 -6.80
C TRP A 354 2.85 -58.18 -8.21
N GLY A 355 2.14 -59.28 -8.50
CA GLY A 355 1.54 -59.53 -9.81
C GLY A 355 0.46 -58.50 -10.17
N LYS A 356 -0.44 -58.20 -9.23
CA LYS A 356 -1.44 -57.12 -9.40
C LYS A 356 -0.77 -55.76 -9.58
N ALA A 357 0.28 -55.48 -8.81
CA ALA A 357 1.00 -54.22 -8.92
C ALA A 357 1.58 -54.01 -10.32
N ARG A 358 2.20 -55.05 -10.89
CA ARG A 358 2.72 -55.04 -12.26
C ARG A 358 1.61 -54.74 -13.28
N GLU A 359 0.50 -55.47 -13.21
CA GLU A 359 -0.64 -55.31 -14.13
C GLU A 359 -1.20 -53.88 -14.07
N TYR A 360 -1.37 -53.32 -12.88
CA TYR A 360 -1.82 -51.94 -12.71
C TYR A 360 -0.83 -50.92 -13.28
N PHE A 361 0.48 -51.08 -13.05
CA PHE A 361 1.49 -50.18 -13.62
C PHE A 361 1.59 -50.29 -15.14
N GLU A 362 1.56 -51.49 -15.70
CA GLU A 362 1.55 -51.71 -17.15
C GLU A 362 0.33 -51.05 -17.79
N THR A 363 -0.86 -51.26 -17.20
CA THR A 363 -2.11 -50.64 -17.68
C THR A 363 -2.06 -49.11 -17.57
N SER A 364 -1.58 -48.58 -16.44
CA SER A 364 -1.35 -47.13 -16.26
C SER A 364 -0.44 -46.58 -17.35
N LEU A 365 0.68 -47.26 -17.61
CA LEU A 365 1.68 -46.86 -18.60
C LEU A 365 1.13 -46.90 -20.04
N HIS A 366 0.28 -47.88 -20.35
CA HIS A 366 -0.42 -47.99 -21.62
C HIS A 366 -1.40 -46.84 -21.85
N LEU A 367 -2.14 -46.43 -20.82
CA LEU A 367 -3.09 -45.32 -20.90
C LEU A 367 -2.39 -43.95 -20.97
N ARG A 368 -1.43 -43.71 -20.08
CA ARG A 368 -0.65 -42.48 -20.03
C ARG A 368 0.79 -42.84 -19.68
N ARG A 369 1.71 -42.56 -20.61
CA ARG A 369 3.13 -42.66 -20.32
C ARG A 369 3.53 -41.58 -19.32
N SER A 370 3.93 -41.99 -18.12
CA SER A 370 4.45 -41.10 -17.08
C SER A 370 5.81 -41.59 -16.61
N ARG A 371 6.69 -40.65 -16.27
CA ARG A 371 8.02 -40.96 -15.70
C ARG A 371 7.90 -41.73 -14.40
N GLU A 372 6.91 -41.38 -13.58
CA GLU A 372 6.65 -42.05 -12.31
C GLU A 372 6.28 -43.51 -12.52
N THR A 373 5.33 -43.80 -13.42
CA THR A 373 4.89 -45.18 -13.70
C THR A 373 6.04 -46.02 -14.26
N LEU A 374 6.87 -45.45 -15.15
CA LEU A 374 8.06 -46.14 -15.67
C LEU A 374 9.05 -46.49 -14.57
N ALA A 375 9.36 -45.54 -13.68
CA ALA A 375 10.28 -45.75 -12.58
C ALA A 375 9.75 -46.81 -11.60
N GLU A 376 8.45 -46.77 -11.28
CA GLU A 376 7.80 -47.74 -10.40
C GLU A 376 7.80 -49.15 -10.98
N LEU A 377 7.44 -49.30 -12.26
CA LEU A 377 7.44 -50.58 -12.96
C LEU A 377 8.85 -51.16 -13.10
N SER A 378 9.82 -50.32 -13.48
CA SER A 378 11.22 -50.71 -13.57
C SER A 378 11.76 -51.18 -12.21
N ARG A 379 11.47 -50.43 -11.13
CA ARG A 379 11.84 -50.82 -9.77
C ARG A 379 11.25 -52.17 -9.38
N LEU A 380 9.96 -52.40 -9.67
CA LEU A 380 9.31 -53.67 -9.41
C LEU A 380 9.95 -54.82 -10.19
N ASN A 381 10.18 -54.66 -11.50
CA ASN A 381 10.78 -55.69 -12.35
C ASN A 381 12.20 -56.06 -11.90
N ALA A 382 13.00 -55.09 -11.48
CA ALA A 382 14.33 -55.36 -10.91
C ALA A 382 14.25 -56.25 -9.67
N HIS A 383 13.33 -55.96 -8.74
CA HIS A 383 13.13 -56.77 -7.54
C HIS A 383 12.48 -58.13 -7.80
N MET A 384 11.84 -58.33 -8.96
CA MET A 384 11.33 -59.63 -9.41
C MET A 384 12.35 -60.46 -10.21
N GLY A 385 13.59 -59.98 -10.36
CA GLY A 385 14.65 -60.67 -11.10
C GLY A 385 14.63 -60.47 -12.62
N GLU A 386 13.81 -59.53 -13.13
CA GLU A 386 13.76 -59.15 -14.54
C GLU A 386 14.64 -57.90 -14.80
N GLU A 387 15.94 -57.99 -14.53
CA GLU A 387 16.86 -56.85 -14.62
C GLU A 387 16.96 -56.28 -16.04
N ASP A 388 17.00 -57.14 -17.06
CA ASP A 388 17.07 -56.73 -18.48
C ASP A 388 15.84 -55.92 -18.91
N THR A 389 14.64 -56.30 -18.44
CA THR A 389 13.41 -55.56 -18.78
C THR A 389 13.37 -54.23 -18.03
N SER A 390 13.82 -54.22 -16.78
CA SER A 390 13.95 -53.00 -15.98
C SER A 390 14.88 -51.97 -16.63
N VAL A 391 16.09 -52.37 -17.04
CA VAL A 391 17.06 -51.48 -17.70
C VAL A 391 16.52 -50.98 -19.03
N LYS A 392 15.91 -51.85 -19.85
CA LYS A 392 15.29 -51.44 -21.12
C LYS A 392 14.20 -50.40 -20.92
N LEU A 393 13.33 -50.57 -19.93
CA LEU A 393 12.25 -49.61 -19.62
C LEU A 393 12.80 -48.25 -19.20
N LEU A 394 13.81 -48.24 -18.32
CA LEU A 394 14.50 -47.00 -17.89
C LEU A 394 15.18 -46.30 -19.06
N MET A 395 15.93 -47.04 -19.88
CA MET A 395 16.60 -46.50 -21.07
C MET A 395 15.59 -45.93 -22.07
N GLN A 396 14.48 -46.62 -22.33
CA GLN A 396 13.42 -46.11 -23.20
C GLN A 396 12.79 -44.83 -22.66
N GLY A 397 12.57 -44.72 -21.34
CA GLY A 397 12.10 -43.49 -20.71
C GLY A 397 13.07 -42.34 -20.94
N LEU A 398 14.35 -42.57 -20.64
CA LEU A 398 15.39 -41.54 -20.71
C LEU A 398 15.67 -41.05 -22.15
N LEU A 399 15.71 -41.97 -23.12
CA LEU A 399 15.92 -41.65 -24.55
C LEU A 399 14.78 -40.84 -25.16
N LYS A 400 13.57 -40.98 -24.63
CA LYS A 400 12.39 -40.27 -25.17
C LYS A 400 12.17 -38.91 -24.52
N ASP A 401 12.58 -38.79 -23.26
CA ASP A 401 12.57 -37.53 -22.50
C ASP A 401 13.72 -36.60 -22.89
N SER A 402 14.84 -37.18 -23.30
CA SER A 402 15.98 -36.46 -23.83
C SER A 402 15.73 -36.31 -25.33
N GLU A 403 15.38 -35.11 -25.81
CA GLU A 403 15.30 -34.80 -27.25
C GLU A 403 16.70 -34.89 -27.89
N LEU A 404 17.26 -36.10 -27.93
CA LEU A 404 18.63 -36.33 -28.35
C LEU A 404 18.73 -36.10 -29.87
N PRO A 405 19.76 -35.39 -30.33
CA PRO A 405 20.01 -35.24 -31.76
C PRO A 405 20.33 -36.60 -32.39
N ASP A 406 19.97 -36.78 -33.66
CA ASP A 406 20.30 -37.97 -34.43
C ASP A 406 21.81 -38.00 -34.72
N LEU A 407 22.54 -38.86 -34.00
CA LEU A 407 23.98 -39.00 -34.10
C LEU A 407 24.33 -40.40 -34.63
N PRO A 408 25.37 -40.53 -35.48
CA PRO A 408 25.77 -41.84 -35.99
C PRO A 408 26.26 -42.74 -34.86
N MET A 409 25.60 -43.89 -34.69
CA MET A 409 25.96 -44.90 -33.70
C MET A 409 26.97 -45.90 -34.28
N PRO A 410 27.91 -46.42 -33.47
CA PRO A 410 28.82 -47.48 -33.90
C PRO A 410 28.03 -48.71 -34.35
N LYS A 411 28.39 -49.28 -35.50
CA LYS A 411 27.79 -50.51 -36.00
C LYS A 411 28.27 -51.67 -35.13
N ALA A 412 27.32 -52.39 -34.54
CA ALA A 412 27.57 -53.59 -33.73
C ALA A 412 28.09 -54.75 -34.60
#